data_AF-A0AAJ4AW92-F1
#
_entry.id   AF-A0AAJ4AW92-F1
#
_cell.length_a   1.000
_cell.length_b   1.000
_cell.length_c   1.000
_cell.angle_alpha   90.00
_cell.angle_beta   90.00
_cell.angle_gamma   90.00
#
_symmetry.space_group_name_H-M   'P 1'
#
loop_
_entity.id
_entity.type
_entity.pdbx_description
1 polymer ?
#
loop_
_entity_poly.entity_id
_entity_poly.type
_entity_poly.pdbx_seq_one_letter_code
_entity_poly.pdbx_strand_id
1 'polypeptide(L)'
;MKNEFNGFYGLQEQEVKHLWENAHFVFDANVLLNLYRYQESTTKQLIDVIERFKDRVWVPYHVALEYQRNRLKVIASQHSKFSEVKKVVNSCTSTMQGELNKLQLSKRHSTITPDAFISDINAAGEKFLKELDTLEKEHFSVVGDDQIRIRLDTLLDGKVGPRPSSQEAIKSLEKEAETRFKNKVPPGYMDDKKDQSGEPIFSYADLSYQRKYSDYIVWAQVVEYAKESQLSDLIFITDDNKEDWWLKVKQNGEKTISPRPELKGEISQKSGVKRFHMYSSEGFLKQANEQLNAGVSEETIEEVRDVSTLASKISFPAVMSFFSKSITRLLVLNWLKTQYDGEVKSSIETIGVDYITRLDEISVAINLVEVQSPDGVIGLVSKSIVKAHHFAKKSGMDKVRLILQVPQVEVASEITAILTRELSDLPLTECTIGTISGGGDIASMKVFEELVTFSVGS
;
A
#
# COMPACT_ATOMS: atom_id res chain seq x y z
N MET A 1 -41.27 -0.41 -2.29
CA MET A 1 -39.89 -0.87 -2.05
C MET A 1 -38.89 -0.26 -3.03
N LYS A 2 -38.89 -0.61 -4.33
CA LYS A 2 -37.88 -0.11 -5.28
C LYS A 2 -37.75 1.42 -5.33
N ASN A 3 -38.86 2.14 -5.42
CA ASN A 3 -38.84 3.61 -5.51
C ASN A 3 -38.32 4.27 -4.22
N GLU A 4 -38.82 3.83 -3.07
CA GLU A 4 -38.41 4.35 -1.75
C GLU A 4 -36.96 4.02 -1.37
N PHE A 5 -36.41 2.92 -1.90
CA PHE A 5 -35.07 2.42 -1.55
C PHE A 5 -34.16 2.29 -2.79
N ASN A 6 -34.33 3.18 -3.77
CA ASN A 6 -33.60 3.15 -5.05
C ASN A 6 -32.06 3.12 -4.88
N GLY A 7 -31.54 3.69 -3.78
CA GLY A 7 -30.12 3.66 -3.43
C GLY A 7 -29.54 2.25 -3.33
N PHE A 8 -30.33 1.25 -2.94
CA PHE A 8 -29.88 -0.15 -2.80
C PHE A 8 -29.86 -0.94 -4.11
N TYR A 9 -30.41 -0.41 -5.20
CA TYR A 9 -30.50 -1.10 -6.48
C TYR A 9 -29.39 -0.63 -7.43
N GLY A 10 -28.63 -1.57 -7.99
CA GLY A 10 -27.64 -1.29 -9.04
C GLY A 10 -28.30 -0.88 -10.35
N LEU A 11 -27.56 -0.13 -11.17
CA LEU A 11 -27.99 0.25 -12.51
C LEU A 11 -27.99 -0.98 -13.43
N GLN A 12 -29.03 -1.12 -14.25
CA GLN A 12 -29.05 -2.10 -15.34
C GLN A 12 -28.16 -1.64 -16.50
N GLU A 13 -27.76 -2.56 -17.38
CA GLU A 13 -26.88 -2.25 -18.52
C GLU A 13 -27.37 -1.09 -19.38
N GLN A 14 -28.68 -1.04 -19.69
CA GLN A 14 -29.29 0.06 -20.43
C GLN A 14 -29.22 1.40 -19.67
N GLU A 15 -29.33 1.36 -18.35
CA GLU A 15 -29.22 2.56 -17.51
C GLU A 15 -27.77 3.04 -17.41
N VAL A 16 -26.80 2.13 -17.40
CA VAL A 16 -25.37 2.46 -17.46
C VAL A 16 -25.04 3.16 -18.77
N LYS A 17 -25.51 2.61 -19.90
CA LYS A 17 -25.32 3.26 -21.21
C LYS A 17 -25.91 4.66 -21.25
N HIS A 18 -27.16 4.80 -20.79
CA HIS A 18 -27.82 6.10 -20.71
C HIS A 18 -27.09 7.08 -19.78
N LEU A 19 -26.56 6.59 -18.65
CA LEU A 19 -25.76 7.39 -17.74
C LEU A 19 -24.51 7.93 -18.44
N TRP A 20 -23.75 7.10 -19.16
CA TRP A 20 -22.54 7.55 -19.88
C TRP A 20 -22.84 8.58 -20.99
N GLU A 21 -23.96 8.43 -21.68
CA GLU A 21 -24.42 9.37 -22.71
C GLU A 21 -24.77 10.75 -22.15
N ASN A 22 -25.32 10.82 -20.91
CA ASN A 22 -25.96 12.05 -20.40
C ASN A 22 -25.32 12.64 -19.14
N ALA A 23 -24.54 11.88 -18.38
CA ALA A 23 -24.03 12.31 -17.08
C ALA A 23 -23.03 13.45 -17.15
N HIS A 24 -23.00 14.27 -16.10
CA HIS A 24 -21.82 15.06 -15.79
C HIS A 24 -20.80 14.20 -15.06
N PHE A 25 -19.52 14.38 -15.40
CA PHE A 25 -18.39 13.65 -14.83
C PHE A 25 -17.67 14.56 -13.84
N VAL A 26 -17.73 14.19 -12.58
CA VAL A 26 -17.14 14.93 -11.48
C VAL A 26 -15.93 14.19 -10.94
N PHE A 27 -14.76 14.83 -10.95
CA PHE A 27 -13.51 14.20 -10.54
C PHE A 27 -13.10 14.64 -9.13
N ASP A 28 -12.54 13.70 -8.38
CA ASP A 28 -11.91 13.93 -7.09
C ASP A 28 -10.43 14.36 -7.23
N ALA A 29 -9.87 14.97 -6.19
CA ALA A 29 -8.50 15.46 -6.17
C ALA A 29 -7.48 14.32 -6.30
N ASN A 30 -7.77 13.14 -5.72
CA ASN A 30 -6.87 11.98 -5.78
C ASN A 30 -6.66 11.49 -7.22
N VAL A 31 -7.69 11.52 -8.07
CA VAL A 31 -7.62 11.14 -9.49
C VAL A 31 -6.69 12.10 -10.23
N LEU A 32 -6.88 13.41 -10.03
CA LEU A 32 -6.05 14.44 -10.67
C LEU A 32 -4.59 14.39 -10.18
N LEU A 33 -4.37 14.11 -8.89
CA LEU A 33 -3.02 13.98 -8.31
C LEU A 33 -2.31 12.71 -8.78
N ASN A 34 -3.05 11.63 -9.08
CA ASN A 34 -2.46 10.39 -9.56
C ASN A 34 -1.88 10.51 -10.98
N LEU A 35 -2.28 11.52 -11.78
CA LEU A 35 -1.65 11.84 -13.07
C LEU A 35 -0.14 12.09 -12.97
N TYR A 36 0.35 12.53 -11.81
CA TYR A 36 1.79 12.70 -11.55
C TYR A 36 2.51 11.43 -11.10
N ARG A 37 1.77 10.33 -10.89
CA ARG A 37 2.30 9.05 -10.41
C ARG A 37 2.33 7.98 -11.49
N TYR A 38 1.59 8.20 -12.58
CA TYR A 38 1.56 7.29 -13.72
C TYR A 38 2.70 7.57 -14.71
N GLN A 39 2.98 6.58 -15.55
CA GLN A 39 3.75 6.73 -16.76
C GLN A 39 3.07 7.74 -17.70
N GLU A 40 3.90 8.39 -18.53
CA GLU A 40 3.45 9.42 -19.47
C GLU A 40 2.33 8.93 -20.41
N SER A 41 2.45 7.69 -20.90
CA SER A 41 1.44 7.05 -21.76
C SER A 41 0.09 6.91 -21.06
N THR A 42 0.07 6.44 -19.81
CA THR A 42 -1.13 6.28 -18.99
C THR A 42 -1.75 7.63 -18.64
N THR A 43 -0.94 8.61 -18.23
CA THR A 43 -1.40 9.99 -18.00
C THR A 43 -2.04 10.58 -19.25
N LYS A 44 -1.40 10.40 -20.41
CA LYS A 44 -1.96 10.86 -21.69
C LYS A 44 -3.29 10.21 -21.98
N GLN A 45 -3.38 8.87 -21.93
CA GLN A 45 -4.61 8.15 -22.23
C GLN A 45 -5.76 8.53 -21.27
N LEU A 46 -5.48 8.67 -19.97
CA LEU A 46 -6.49 9.09 -19.00
C LEU A 46 -7.01 10.51 -19.31
N ILE A 47 -6.12 11.47 -19.58
CA ILE A 47 -6.56 12.83 -19.95
C ILE A 47 -7.33 12.81 -21.29
N ASP A 48 -6.88 12.04 -22.28
CA ASP A 48 -7.55 11.91 -23.58
C ASP A 48 -8.99 11.37 -23.42
N VAL A 49 -9.22 10.44 -22.48
CA VAL A 49 -10.58 9.97 -22.13
C VAL A 49 -11.40 11.07 -21.48
N ILE A 50 -10.85 11.82 -20.52
CA ILE A 50 -11.57 12.93 -19.87
C ILE A 50 -11.93 14.02 -20.89
N GLU A 51 -11.04 14.31 -21.85
CA GLU A 51 -11.26 15.29 -22.92
C GLU A 51 -12.44 14.93 -23.83
N ARG A 52 -12.78 13.64 -23.99
CA ARG A 52 -14.00 13.22 -24.72
C ARG A 52 -15.29 13.70 -24.07
N PHE A 53 -15.24 13.99 -22.77
CA PHE A 53 -16.37 14.48 -21.98
C PHE A 53 -16.27 15.95 -21.62
N LYS A 54 -15.31 16.70 -22.20
CA LYS A 54 -14.95 18.05 -21.75
C LYS A 54 -16.14 18.97 -21.46
N ASP A 55 -17.23 18.91 -22.24
CA ASP A 55 -18.40 19.79 -22.06
C ASP A 55 -19.28 19.40 -20.85
N ARG A 56 -19.06 18.21 -20.30
CA ARG A 56 -19.76 17.62 -19.15
C ARG A 56 -18.84 17.32 -17.97
N VAL A 57 -17.59 17.81 -17.99
CA VAL A 57 -16.65 17.69 -16.87
C VAL A 57 -16.88 18.82 -15.88
N TRP A 58 -16.82 18.52 -14.59
CA TRP A 58 -16.86 19.51 -13.53
C TRP A 58 -16.00 19.07 -12.34
N VAL A 59 -15.47 20.02 -11.57
CA VAL A 59 -14.76 19.72 -10.31
C VAL A 59 -15.21 20.66 -9.19
N PRO A 60 -15.43 20.14 -7.95
CA PRO A 60 -15.68 20.97 -6.79
C PRO A 60 -14.53 21.96 -6.55
N TYR A 61 -14.86 23.14 -6.02
CA TYR A 61 -13.82 24.11 -5.62
C TYR A 61 -12.83 23.49 -4.63
N HIS A 62 -13.33 22.70 -3.67
CA HIS A 62 -12.49 22.07 -2.66
C HIS A 62 -11.54 21.03 -3.28
N VAL A 63 -11.98 20.30 -4.29
CA VAL A 63 -11.13 19.38 -5.08
C VAL A 63 -10.00 20.15 -5.78
N ALA A 64 -10.34 21.23 -6.49
CA ALA A 64 -9.34 22.05 -7.18
C ALA A 64 -8.32 22.65 -6.18
N LEU A 65 -8.78 23.10 -5.01
CA LEU A 65 -7.93 23.60 -3.95
C LEU A 65 -6.98 22.52 -3.40
N GLU A 66 -7.49 21.32 -3.14
CA GLU A 66 -6.68 20.19 -2.66
C GLU A 66 -5.64 19.76 -3.69
N TYR A 67 -6.02 19.71 -4.97
CA TYR A 67 -5.10 19.48 -6.07
C TYR A 67 -3.96 20.51 -6.06
N GLN A 68 -4.27 21.81 -6.03
CA GLN A 68 -3.25 22.86 -6.04
C GLN A 68 -2.30 22.77 -4.84
N ARG A 69 -2.83 22.50 -3.64
CA ARG A 69 -2.03 22.40 -2.40
C ARG A 69 -1.12 21.18 -2.37
N ASN A 70 -1.54 20.07 -2.98
CA ASN A 70 -0.84 18.80 -2.88
C ASN A 70 0.01 18.45 -4.12
N ARG A 71 -0.25 19.07 -5.29
CA ARG A 71 0.46 18.78 -6.55
C ARG A 71 1.97 18.77 -6.40
N LEU A 72 2.56 19.86 -5.89
CA LEU A 72 4.02 19.97 -5.74
C LEU A 72 4.58 18.94 -4.74
N LYS A 73 3.81 18.57 -3.72
CA LYS A 73 4.20 17.52 -2.76
C LYS A 73 4.23 16.15 -3.43
N VAL A 74 3.29 15.86 -4.33
CA VAL A 74 3.27 14.61 -5.10
C VAL A 74 4.43 14.57 -6.11
N ILE A 75 4.70 15.67 -6.81
CA ILE A 75 5.86 15.76 -7.72
C ILE A 75 7.17 15.54 -6.94
N ALA A 76 7.34 16.23 -5.81
CA ALA A 76 8.52 16.08 -4.96
C ALA A 76 8.68 14.63 -4.44
N SER A 77 7.58 13.96 -4.08
CA SER A 77 7.64 12.57 -3.62
C SER A 77 7.93 11.58 -4.74
N GLN A 78 7.54 11.86 -5.99
CA GLN A 78 7.98 11.04 -7.12
C GLN A 78 9.48 11.25 -7.38
N HIS A 79 9.95 12.50 -7.33
CA HIS A 79 11.37 12.79 -7.50
C HIS A 79 12.24 12.16 -6.40
N SER A 80 11.75 12.08 -5.15
CA SER A 80 12.53 11.45 -4.07
C SER A 80 12.79 9.95 -4.29
N LYS A 81 11.93 9.25 -5.06
CA LYS A 81 12.10 7.83 -5.39
C LYS A 81 13.41 7.55 -6.13
N PHE A 82 13.89 8.48 -6.97
CA PHE A 82 15.19 8.35 -7.62
C PHE A 82 16.30 8.22 -6.57
N SER A 83 16.31 9.11 -5.57
CA SER A 83 17.29 9.07 -4.48
C SER A 83 17.19 7.79 -3.64
N GLU A 84 15.98 7.27 -3.42
CA GLU A 84 15.75 6.01 -2.70
C GLU A 84 16.31 4.82 -3.47
N VAL A 85 16.04 4.73 -4.77
CA VAL A 85 16.60 3.68 -5.64
C VAL A 85 18.12 3.74 -5.68
N LYS A 86 18.71 4.94 -5.82
CA LYS A 86 20.18 5.13 -5.77
C LYS A 86 20.76 4.61 -4.46
N LYS A 87 20.12 4.92 -3.33
CA LYS A 87 20.55 4.42 -2.01
C LYS A 87 20.51 2.90 -1.94
N VAL A 88 19.45 2.27 -2.44
CA VAL A 88 19.32 0.80 -2.46
C VAL A 88 20.46 0.16 -3.26
N VAL A 89 20.69 0.61 -4.49
CA VAL A 89 21.75 0.08 -5.37
C VAL A 89 23.12 0.21 -4.68
N ASN A 90 23.47 1.39 -4.19
CA ASN A 90 24.75 1.64 -3.52
C ASN A 90 24.92 0.83 -2.24
N SER A 91 23.84 0.65 -1.47
CA SER A 91 23.87 -0.11 -0.23
C SER A 91 24.06 -1.60 -0.50
N CYS A 92 23.39 -2.14 -1.52
CA CYS A 92 23.54 -3.54 -1.93
C CYS A 92 24.96 -3.85 -2.41
N THR A 93 25.53 -3.03 -3.30
CA THR A 93 26.88 -3.24 -3.81
C THR A 93 27.92 -3.15 -2.69
N SER A 94 27.83 -2.14 -1.84
CA SER A 94 28.75 -1.92 -0.72
C SER A 94 28.66 -3.04 0.34
N THR A 95 27.45 -3.50 0.65
CA THR A 95 27.23 -4.58 1.62
C THR A 95 27.80 -5.90 1.10
N MET A 96 27.49 -6.24 -0.16
CA MET A 96 28.03 -7.44 -0.81
C MET A 96 29.56 -7.44 -0.80
N GLN A 97 30.17 -6.30 -1.15
CA GLN A 97 31.61 -6.13 -1.10
C GLN A 97 32.17 -6.36 0.31
N GLY A 98 31.55 -5.75 1.32
CA GLY A 98 31.95 -5.86 2.71
C GLY A 98 31.91 -7.30 3.22
N GLU A 99 30.84 -8.05 2.92
CA GLU A 99 30.70 -9.45 3.34
C GLU A 99 31.72 -10.36 2.65
N LEU A 100 31.95 -10.19 1.34
CA LEU A 100 32.97 -10.96 0.61
C LEU A 100 34.38 -10.66 1.13
N ASN A 101 34.69 -9.40 1.45
CA ASN A 101 35.97 -9.00 2.02
C ASN A 101 36.24 -9.67 3.38
N LYS A 102 35.22 -9.81 4.23
CA LYS A 102 35.34 -10.44 5.57
C LYS A 102 35.74 -11.91 5.50
N LEU A 103 35.40 -12.62 4.42
CA LEU A 103 35.80 -14.01 4.24
C LEU A 103 37.32 -14.17 4.04
N GLN A 104 38.04 -13.08 3.70
CA GLN A 104 39.49 -13.06 3.48
C GLN A 104 39.95 -14.16 2.51
N LEU A 105 39.19 -14.41 1.43
CA LEU A 105 39.43 -15.54 0.51
C LEU A 105 40.83 -15.51 -0.10
N SER A 106 41.38 -14.32 -0.39
CA SER A 106 42.76 -14.14 -0.86
C SER A 106 43.82 -14.67 0.12
N LYS A 107 43.49 -14.81 1.40
CA LYS A 107 44.36 -15.39 2.45
C LYS A 107 43.95 -16.80 2.87
N ARG A 108 42.70 -17.20 2.62
CA ARG A 108 42.06 -18.37 3.24
C ARG A 108 41.52 -19.41 2.24
N HIS A 109 41.60 -19.16 0.93
CA HIS A 109 41.08 -20.05 -0.09
C HIS A 109 41.95 -20.04 -1.35
N SER A 110 42.24 -21.21 -1.93
CA SER A 110 43.17 -21.33 -3.06
C SER A 110 42.53 -21.12 -4.44
N THR A 111 41.20 -21.21 -4.54
CA THR A 111 40.50 -21.24 -5.84
C THR A 111 39.35 -20.23 -6.02
N ILE A 112 38.86 -19.58 -4.97
CA ILE A 112 37.72 -18.66 -5.08
C ILE A 112 38.24 -17.24 -5.13
N THR A 113 38.05 -16.57 -6.27
CA THR A 113 38.49 -15.19 -6.52
C THR A 113 37.28 -14.32 -6.89
N PRO A 114 36.66 -13.61 -5.94
CA PRO A 114 35.43 -12.86 -6.18
C PRO A 114 35.65 -11.52 -6.92
N ASP A 115 36.89 -11.08 -7.09
CA ASP A 115 37.23 -9.72 -7.55
C ASP A 115 36.60 -9.35 -8.90
N ALA A 116 36.62 -10.27 -9.86
CA ALA A 116 36.00 -10.05 -11.17
C ALA A 116 34.48 -9.90 -11.07
N PHE A 117 33.82 -10.78 -10.31
CA PHE A 117 32.37 -10.73 -10.09
C PHE A 117 31.96 -9.42 -9.39
N ILE A 118 32.70 -9.01 -8.37
CA ILE A 118 32.54 -7.73 -7.68
C ILE A 118 32.65 -6.56 -8.67
N SER A 119 33.68 -6.58 -9.51
CA SER A 119 33.91 -5.53 -10.50
C SER A 119 32.74 -5.43 -11.48
N ASP A 120 32.22 -6.56 -11.95
CA ASP A 120 31.07 -6.62 -12.85
C ASP A 120 29.80 -6.06 -12.21
N ILE A 121 29.53 -6.42 -10.94
CA ILE A 121 28.39 -5.90 -10.18
C ILE A 121 28.49 -4.39 -9.96
N ASN A 122 29.68 -3.89 -9.61
CA ASN A 122 29.90 -2.45 -9.43
C ASN A 122 29.72 -1.70 -10.76
N ALA A 123 30.28 -2.22 -11.86
CA ALA A 123 30.12 -1.62 -13.17
C ALA A 123 28.65 -1.60 -13.64
N ALA A 124 27.90 -2.68 -13.41
CA ALA A 124 26.48 -2.74 -13.70
C ALA A 124 25.68 -1.73 -12.84
N GLY A 125 26.00 -1.62 -11.55
CA GLY A 125 25.41 -0.64 -10.64
C GLY A 125 25.67 0.80 -11.10
N GLU A 126 26.92 1.16 -11.39
CA GLU A 126 27.29 2.49 -11.88
C GLU A 126 26.60 2.83 -13.20
N LYS A 127 26.50 1.86 -14.13
CA LYS A 127 25.78 2.04 -15.39
C LYS A 127 24.32 2.40 -15.14
N PHE A 128 23.63 1.61 -14.30
CA PHE A 128 22.24 1.87 -13.96
C PHE A 128 22.05 3.21 -13.24
N LEU A 129 22.95 3.59 -12.33
CA LEU A 129 22.89 4.88 -11.65
C LEU A 129 23.02 6.07 -12.63
N LYS A 130 23.85 5.96 -13.66
CA LYS A 130 23.97 6.98 -14.72
C LYS A 130 22.71 7.07 -15.59
N GLU A 131 22.09 5.94 -15.92
CA GLU A 131 20.79 5.91 -16.59
C GLU A 131 19.72 6.59 -15.72
N LEU A 132 19.72 6.29 -14.43
CA LEU A 132 18.80 6.87 -13.45
C LEU A 132 19.01 8.39 -13.26
N ASP A 133 20.25 8.87 -13.29
CA ASP A 133 20.57 10.31 -13.29
C ASP A 133 20.04 11.03 -14.54
N THR A 134 19.97 10.33 -15.67
CA THR A 134 19.44 10.88 -16.92
C THR A 134 17.91 10.97 -16.83
N LEU A 135 17.27 9.88 -16.41
CA LEU A 135 15.82 9.82 -16.20
C LEU A 135 15.34 10.84 -15.15
N GLU A 136 16.09 11.05 -14.06
CA GLU A 136 15.74 12.04 -13.03
C GLU A 136 15.73 13.46 -13.58
N LYS A 137 16.63 13.81 -14.50
CA LYS A 137 16.68 15.13 -15.15
C LYS A 137 15.55 15.35 -16.15
N GLU A 138 15.09 14.28 -16.78
CA GLU A 138 13.99 14.30 -17.75
C GLU A 138 12.62 14.26 -17.05
N HIS A 139 12.57 13.76 -15.81
CA HIS A 139 11.34 13.67 -15.03
C HIS A 139 10.78 15.06 -14.67
N PHE A 140 9.45 15.15 -14.51
CA PHE A 140 8.76 16.36 -14.07
C PHE A 140 9.40 16.94 -12.80
N SER A 141 9.71 18.23 -12.85
CA SER A 141 10.33 18.99 -11.75
C SER A 141 9.35 20.00 -11.18
N VAL A 142 9.47 20.28 -9.89
CA VAL A 142 8.67 21.33 -9.21
C VAL A 142 8.94 22.74 -9.74
N VAL A 143 10.09 22.95 -10.42
CA VAL A 143 10.51 24.24 -11.00
C VAL A 143 10.40 24.24 -12.53
N GLY A 144 10.10 23.09 -13.14
CA GLY A 144 10.01 22.93 -14.59
C GLY A 144 8.61 23.27 -15.14
N ASP A 145 8.47 23.12 -16.47
CA ASP A 145 7.19 23.27 -17.14
C ASP A 145 6.28 22.06 -16.85
N ASP A 146 5.04 22.32 -16.44
CA ASP A 146 4.10 21.28 -16.01
C ASP A 146 3.02 21.08 -17.08
N GLN A 147 3.34 20.19 -18.03
CA GLN A 147 2.45 19.86 -19.15
C GLN A 147 1.12 19.25 -18.69
N ILE A 148 1.12 18.50 -17.58
CA ILE A 148 -0.11 17.90 -17.02
C ILE A 148 -1.01 19.04 -16.53
N ARG A 149 -0.44 19.98 -15.77
CA ARG A 149 -1.18 21.16 -15.31
C ARG A 149 -1.69 22.01 -16.47
N ILE A 150 -0.90 22.27 -17.52
CA ILE A 150 -1.36 23.06 -18.67
C ILE A 150 -2.58 22.42 -19.34
N ARG A 151 -2.56 21.10 -19.53
CA ARG A 151 -3.71 20.36 -20.09
C ARG A 151 -4.92 20.43 -19.16
N LEU A 152 -4.73 20.24 -17.85
CA LEU A 152 -5.81 20.32 -16.88
C LEU A 152 -6.40 21.73 -16.76
N ASP A 153 -5.56 22.77 -16.76
CA ASP A 153 -6.00 24.17 -16.73
C ASP A 153 -6.88 24.48 -17.95
N THR A 154 -6.51 23.96 -19.13
CA THR A 154 -7.34 24.08 -20.35
C THR A 154 -8.64 23.27 -20.25
N LEU A 155 -8.54 22.03 -19.77
CA LEU A 155 -9.67 21.11 -19.69
C LEU A 155 -10.73 21.58 -18.67
N LEU A 156 -10.28 22.15 -17.56
CA LEU A 156 -11.11 22.55 -16.42
C LEU A 156 -11.45 24.05 -16.41
N ASP A 157 -11.06 24.80 -17.44
CA ASP A 157 -11.41 26.21 -17.57
C ASP A 157 -12.94 26.39 -17.53
N GLY A 158 -13.40 27.28 -16.64
CA GLY A 158 -14.82 27.50 -16.37
C GLY A 158 -15.60 26.33 -15.74
N LYS A 159 -14.92 25.23 -15.34
CA LYS A 159 -15.55 23.99 -14.83
C LYS A 159 -15.24 23.70 -13.37
N VAL A 160 -14.63 24.65 -12.67
CA VAL A 160 -14.42 24.60 -11.22
C VAL A 160 -15.63 25.24 -10.53
N GLY A 161 -16.15 24.57 -9.51
CA GLY A 161 -17.24 25.08 -8.68
C GLY A 161 -16.93 26.44 -8.04
N PRO A 162 -17.97 27.16 -7.59
CA PRO A 162 -17.79 28.47 -6.96
C PRO A 162 -17.01 28.34 -5.64
N ARG A 163 -16.15 29.33 -5.39
CA ARG A 163 -15.48 29.51 -4.11
C ARG A 163 -16.53 29.71 -2.99
N PRO A 164 -16.34 29.12 -1.79
CA PRO A 164 -17.19 29.41 -0.65
C PRO A 164 -17.26 30.92 -0.38
N SER A 165 -18.46 31.44 -0.12
CA SER A 165 -18.73 32.88 -0.05
C SER A 165 -18.09 33.57 1.16
N SER A 166 -17.91 32.85 2.27
CA SER A 166 -17.26 33.37 3.48
C SER A 166 -16.77 32.25 4.40
N GLN A 167 -16.07 32.62 5.47
CA GLN A 167 -15.65 31.69 6.51
C GLN A 167 -16.85 31.08 7.26
N GLU A 168 -17.96 31.81 7.38
CA GLU A 168 -19.21 31.34 7.99
C GLU A 168 -19.84 30.23 7.16
N ALA A 169 -19.80 30.32 5.83
CA ALA A 169 -20.28 29.26 4.95
C ALA A 169 -19.50 27.94 5.18
N ILE A 170 -18.16 28.03 5.31
CA ILE A 170 -17.32 26.87 5.64
C ILE A 170 -17.66 26.33 7.03
N LYS A 171 -17.72 27.19 8.06
CA LYS A 171 -18.06 26.78 9.43
C LYS A 171 -19.41 26.09 9.52
N SER A 172 -20.38 26.50 8.69
CA SER A 172 -21.69 25.83 8.61
C SER A 172 -21.54 24.39 8.08
N LEU A 173 -20.78 24.20 7.00
CA LEU A 173 -20.49 22.87 6.45
C LEU A 173 -19.73 22.00 7.46
N GLU A 174 -18.71 22.55 8.13
CA GLU A 174 -17.92 21.83 9.13
C GLU A 174 -18.76 21.40 10.34
N LYS A 175 -19.72 22.23 10.77
CA LYS A 175 -20.65 21.88 11.86
C LYS A 175 -21.59 20.73 11.46
N GLU A 176 -22.07 20.71 10.21
CA GLU A 176 -22.82 19.56 9.70
C GLU A 176 -21.92 18.32 9.63
N ALA A 177 -20.71 18.45 9.09
CA ALA A 177 -19.72 17.37 9.01
C ALA A 177 -19.44 16.75 10.38
N GLU A 178 -19.25 17.58 11.42
CA GLU A 178 -19.04 17.12 12.80
C GLU A 178 -20.20 16.22 13.28
N THR A 179 -21.44 16.64 13.02
CA THR A 179 -22.63 15.87 13.41
C THR A 179 -22.74 14.57 12.60
N ARG A 180 -22.45 14.63 11.30
CA ARG A 180 -22.43 13.45 10.43
C ARG A 180 -21.38 12.44 10.87
N PHE A 181 -20.17 12.89 11.21
CA PHE A 181 -19.06 12.03 11.60
C PHE A 181 -19.35 11.33 12.93
N LYS A 182 -19.89 12.06 13.93
CA LYS A 182 -20.35 11.47 15.20
C LYS A 182 -21.38 10.35 15.00
N ASN A 183 -22.24 10.51 14.01
CA ASN A 183 -23.30 9.54 13.68
C ASN A 183 -22.89 8.53 12.58
N LYS A 184 -21.63 8.55 12.13
CA LYS A 184 -21.11 7.72 11.02
C LYS A 184 -21.94 7.82 9.74
N VAL A 185 -22.43 9.03 9.44
CA VAL A 185 -23.16 9.33 8.19
C VAL A 185 -22.11 9.63 7.11
N PRO A 186 -22.12 8.89 5.98
CA PRO A 186 -21.14 9.07 4.90
C PRO A 186 -21.33 10.40 4.13
N PRO A 187 -20.32 10.88 3.38
CA PRO A 187 -18.94 10.39 3.35
C PRO A 187 -18.04 11.14 4.35
N GLY A 188 -16.82 10.65 4.56
CA GLY A 188 -15.75 11.33 5.28
C GLY A 188 -15.57 10.91 6.75
N TYR A 189 -16.52 10.21 7.37
CA TYR A 189 -16.41 9.86 8.79
C TYR A 189 -15.19 8.97 9.12
N MET A 190 -14.63 8.28 8.12
CA MET A 190 -13.41 7.48 8.28
C MET A 190 -12.16 8.34 8.50
N ASP A 191 -12.24 9.64 8.24
CA ASP A 191 -11.14 10.58 8.34
C ASP A 191 -11.12 11.38 9.65
N ASP A 192 -11.98 11.07 10.61
CA ASP A 192 -12.06 11.79 11.89
C ASP A 192 -10.72 11.79 12.68
N LYS A 193 -9.82 10.84 12.38
CA LYS A 193 -8.48 10.75 12.97
C LYS A 193 -7.40 11.51 12.18
N LYS A 194 -7.70 12.15 11.04
CA LYS A 194 -6.70 12.87 10.23
C LYS A 194 -6.02 14.02 10.99
N ASP A 195 -6.68 14.56 12.02
CA ASP A 195 -6.16 15.61 12.90
C ASP A 195 -4.94 15.15 13.71
N GLN A 196 -4.75 13.84 13.87
CA GLN A 196 -3.68 13.24 14.67
C GLN A 196 -2.40 13.01 13.86
N SER A 197 -2.46 13.08 12.52
CA SER A 197 -1.37 12.68 11.61
C SER A 197 -0.89 13.80 10.68
N GLY A 198 -1.10 15.06 11.04
CA GLY A 198 -0.56 16.22 10.30
C GLY A 198 -1.20 17.53 10.72
N GLU A 199 -1.09 18.55 9.86
CA GLU A 199 -1.75 19.85 10.08
C GLU A 199 -3.29 19.67 10.05
N PRO A 200 -3.99 19.95 11.16
CA PRO A 200 -5.44 19.74 11.26
C PRO A 200 -6.24 20.81 10.50
N ILE A 201 -5.64 21.97 10.29
CA ILE A 201 -6.24 23.13 9.63
C ILE A 201 -5.33 23.58 8.50
N PHE A 202 -5.94 24.05 7.42
CA PHE A 202 -5.23 24.76 6.37
C PHE A 202 -6.02 25.96 5.87
N SER A 203 -5.35 26.87 5.18
CA SER A 203 -5.98 28.09 4.68
C SER A 203 -5.62 28.35 3.21
N TYR A 204 -6.49 29.08 2.52
CA TYR A 204 -6.23 29.65 1.21
C TYR A 204 -6.97 30.97 1.07
N ALA A 205 -6.23 32.01 0.68
CA ALA A 205 -6.67 33.40 0.77
C ALA A 205 -7.18 33.71 2.19
N ASP A 206 -8.40 34.25 2.33
CA ASP A 206 -9.04 34.61 3.58
C ASP A 206 -9.87 33.48 4.24
N LEU A 207 -9.79 32.25 3.72
CA LEU A 207 -10.58 31.11 4.21
C LEU A 207 -9.71 30.03 4.86
N SER A 208 -10.22 29.44 5.94
CA SER A 208 -9.60 28.34 6.70
C SER A 208 -10.54 27.14 6.77
N TYR A 209 -9.95 25.94 6.72
CA TYR A 209 -10.64 24.66 6.58
C TYR A 209 -10.07 23.64 7.56
N GLN A 210 -10.92 22.86 8.20
CA GLN A 210 -10.55 21.67 8.94
C GLN A 210 -10.35 20.50 7.98
N ARG A 211 -9.14 19.95 7.97
CA ARG A 211 -8.70 18.95 6.99
C ARG A 211 -9.55 17.69 6.99
N LYS A 212 -10.01 17.21 8.16
CA LYS A 212 -10.84 16.01 8.27
C LYS A 212 -12.22 16.14 7.61
N TYR A 213 -12.75 17.35 7.43
CA TYR A 213 -14.08 17.55 6.86
C TYR A 213 -14.08 17.70 5.33
N SER A 214 -12.91 17.57 4.69
CA SER A 214 -12.74 17.80 3.25
C SER A 214 -13.65 16.92 2.38
N ASP A 215 -13.72 15.62 2.66
CA ASP A 215 -14.58 14.67 1.92
C ASP A 215 -16.06 15.10 1.93
N TYR A 216 -16.56 15.56 3.08
CA TYR A 216 -17.94 16.04 3.19
C TYR A 216 -18.13 17.40 2.49
N ILE A 217 -17.17 18.32 2.57
CA ILE A 217 -17.22 19.60 1.85
C ILE A 217 -17.28 19.35 0.34
N VAL A 218 -16.48 18.42 -0.18
CA VAL A 218 -16.53 17.96 -1.57
C VAL A 218 -17.92 17.42 -1.91
N TRP A 219 -18.45 16.49 -1.11
CA TRP A 219 -19.76 15.91 -1.34
C TRP A 219 -20.89 16.96 -1.34
N ALA A 220 -20.87 17.89 -0.40
CA ALA A 220 -21.84 18.99 -0.33
C ALA A 220 -21.81 19.85 -1.60
N GLN A 221 -20.62 20.16 -2.13
CA GLN A 221 -20.47 20.89 -3.38
C GLN A 221 -20.98 20.10 -4.60
N VAL A 222 -20.78 18.78 -4.65
CA VAL A 222 -21.33 17.92 -5.72
C VAL A 222 -22.86 17.95 -5.70
N VAL A 223 -23.47 17.81 -4.52
CA VAL A 223 -24.94 17.83 -4.38
C VAL A 223 -25.52 19.19 -4.78
N GLU A 224 -24.89 20.30 -4.36
CA GLU A 224 -25.36 21.63 -4.73
C GLU A 224 -25.20 21.89 -6.23
N TYR A 225 -24.06 21.53 -6.83
CA TYR A 225 -23.87 21.64 -8.28
C TYR A 225 -24.92 20.86 -9.08
N ALA A 226 -25.22 19.62 -8.65
CA ALA A 226 -26.24 18.80 -9.29
C ALA A 226 -27.63 19.44 -9.22
N LYS A 227 -27.94 20.10 -8.09
CA LYS A 227 -29.22 20.78 -7.86
C LYS A 227 -29.32 22.06 -8.69
N GLU A 228 -28.32 22.94 -8.62
CA GLU A 228 -28.30 24.22 -9.34
C GLU A 228 -28.30 24.02 -10.86
N SER A 229 -27.60 22.99 -11.34
CA SER A 229 -27.53 22.65 -12.76
C SER A 229 -28.68 21.74 -13.22
N GLN A 230 -29.59 21.35 -12.32
CA GLN A 230 -30.75 20.49 -12.59
C GLN A 230 -30.39 19.16 -13.25
N LEU A 231 -29.33 18.52 -12.75
CA LEU A 231 -28.78 17.31 -13.35
C LEU A 231 -29.70 16.11 -13.10
N SER A 232 -29.95 15.33 -14.15
CA SER A 232 -30.62 14.03 -14.03
C SER A 232 -29.63 12.87 -13.82
N ASP A 233 -28.37 13.07 -14.22
CA ASP A 233 -27.38 12.02 -14.41
C ASP A 233 -26.00 12.53 -13.95
N LEU A 234 -25.35 11.81 -13.04
CA LEU A 234 -24.04 12.21 -12.49
C LEU A 234 -23.15 10.98 -12.23
N ILE A 235 -21.89 11.09 -12.65
CA ILE A 235 -20.83 10.13 -12.33
C ILE A 235 -19.78 10.86 -11.50
N PHE A 236 -19.43 10.30 -10.34
CA PHE A 236 -18.33 10.80 -9.51
C PHE A 236 -17.13 9.84 -9.56
N ILE A 237 -15.95 10.32 -9.94
CA ILE A 237 -14.75 9.52 -10.13
C ILE A 237 -13.79 9.79 -8.97
N THR A 238 -13.51 8.76 -8.17
CA THR A 238 -12.61 8.83 -7.02
C THR A 238 -11.86 7.51 -6.83
N ASP A 239 -10.58 7.59 -6.50
CA ASP A 239 -9.78 6.44 -6.08
C ASP A 239 -9.86 6.19 -4.55
N ASP A 240 -10.72 6.92 -3.82
CA ASP A 240 -10.99 6.63 -2.42
C ASP A 240 -11.86 5.38 -2.32
N ASN A 241 -11.30 4.28 -1.81
CA ASN A 241 -11.98 3.00 -1.65
C ASN A 241 -12.43 2.75 -0.20
N LYS A 242 -12.68 3.78 0.62
CA LYS A 242 -13.15 3.59 2.00
C LYS A 242 -14.63 3.19 2.05
N GLU A 243 -15.03 2.61 3.18
CA GLU A 243 -16.40 2.10 3.43
C GLU A 243 -17.46 3.19 3.61
N ASP A 244 -17.05 4.43 3.85
CA ASP A 244 -17.92 5.61 3.91
C ASP A 244 -18.21 6.17 2.51
N TRP A 245 -17.50 5.74 1.47
CA TRP A 245 -17.84 6.03 0.07
C TRP A 245 -18.53 4.83 -0.61
N TRP A 246 -18.08 3.61 -0.28
CA TRP A 246 -18.51 2.39 -0.95
C TRP A 246 -19.24 1.42 -0.03
N LEU A 247 -20.31 0.81 -0.54
CA LEU A 247 -20.93 -0.36 0.09
C LEU A 247 -20.02 -1.58 -0.12
N LYS A 248 -19.39 -2.02 0.97
CA LYS A 248 -18.49 -3.17 0.98
C LYS A 248 -19.10 -4.33 1.75
N VAL A 249 -19.00 -5.54 1.19
CA VAL A 249 -19.51 -6.78 1.80
C VAL A 249 -18.39 -7.82 1.85
N LYS A 250 -18.28 -8.54 2.97
CA LYS A 250 -17.35 -9.66 3.11
C LYS A 250 -18.01 -10.95 2.62
N GLN A 251 -17.62 -11.41 1.44
CA GLN A 251 -18.00 -12.71 0.88
C GLN A 251 -16.81 -13.31 0.14
N ASN A 252 -16.11 -14.26 0.77
CA ASN A 252 -14.86 -14.81 0.26
C ASN A 252 -13.79 -13.73 -0.03
N GLY A 253 -13.71 -12.73 0.85
CA GLY A 253 -12.93 -11.51 0.66
C GLY A 253 -13.81 -10.27 0.73
N GLU A 254 -13.20 -9.10 0.78
CA GLU A 254 -13.92 -7.83 0.69
C GLU A 254 -14.31 -7.56 -0.76
N LYS A 255 -15.60 -7.29 -0.99
CA LYS A 255 -16.15 -6.93 -2.30
C LYS A 255 -16.81 -5.56 -2.23
N THR A 256 -16.46 -4.67 -3.15
CA THR A 256 -17.17 -3.42 -3.40
C THR A 256 -18.40 -3.72 -4.26
N ILE A 257 -19.59 -3.37 -3.76
CA ILE A 257 -20.87 -3.70 -4.42
C ILE A 257 -21.41 -2.51 -5.20
N SER A 258 -21.40 -1.32 -4.59
CA SER A 258 -21.94 -0.09 -5.17
C SER A 258 -21.44 1.13 -4.38
N PRO A 259 -21.69 2.37 -4.86
CA PRO A 259 -21.70 3.52 -3.96
C PRO A 259 -22.59 3.27 -2.74
N ARG A 260 -22.32 3.96 -1.62
CA ARG A 260 -23.16 3.88 -0.43
C ARG A 260 -24.62 4.26 -0.77
N PRO A 261 -25.62 3.44 -0.38
CA PRO A 261 -27.02 3.73 -0.62
C PRO A 261 -27.46 5.08 -0.03
N GLU A 262 -26.85 5.51 1.09
CA GLU A 262 -27.10 6.80 1.71
C GLU A 262 -26.70 7.96 0.81
N LEU A 263 -25.56 7.87 0.10
CA LEU A 263 -25.11 8.88 -0.86
C LEU A 263 -26.05 8.95 -2.07
N LYS A 264 -26.43 7.79 -2.61
CA LYS A 264 -27.40 7.71 -3.71
C LYS A 264 -28.76 8.29 -3.32
N GLY A 265 -29.24 7.99 -2.12
CA GLY A 265 -30.49 8.53 -1.60
C GLY A 265 -30.42 10.05 -1.37
N GLU A 266 -29.34 10.52 -0.74
CA GLU A 266 -29.15 11.94 -0.43
C GLU A 266 -29.09 12.80 -1.69
N ILE A 267 -28.27 12.43 -2.68
CA ILE A 267 -28.16 13.22 -3.92
C ILE A 267 -29.49 13.22 -4.67
N SER A 268 -30.18 12.07 -4.75
CA SER A 268 -31.48 11.98 -5.42
C SER A 268 -32.52 12.87 -4.76
N GLN A 269 -32.63 12.86 -3.43
CA GLN A 269 -33.59 13.66 -2.69
C GLN A 269 -33.27 15.17 -2.70
N LYS A 270 -31.99 15.55 -2.58
CA LYS A 270 -31.59 16.95 -2.48
C LYS A 270 -31.49 17.67 -3.83
N SER A 271 -31.16 16.95 -4.90
CA SER A 271 -30.87 17.54 -6.22
C SER A 271 -31.79 17.09 -7.35
N GLY A 272 -32.57 16.02 -7.17
CA GLY A 272 -33.41 15.46 -8.23
C GLY A 272 -32.68 14.54 -9.20
N VAL A 273 -31.39 14.24 -8.96
CA VAL A 273 -30.62 13.26 -9.74
C VAL A 273 -31.34 11.91 -9.72
N LYS A 274 -31.54 11.35 -10.91
CA LYS A 274 -32.22 10.07 -11.12
C LYS A 274 -31.25 8.91 -11.14
N ARG A 275 -30.08 9.09 -11.75
CA ARG A 275 -29.03 8.07 -11.84
C ARG A 275 -27.70 8.66 -11.39
N PHE A 276 -27.17 8.07 -10.33
CA PHE A 276 -25.86 8.39 -9.76
C PHE A 276 -25.02 7.13 -9.69
N HIS A 277 -23.77 7.24 -10.11
CA HIS A 277 -22.77 6.18 -9.94
C HIS A 277 -21.41 6.75 -9.59
N MET A 278 -20.54 5.90 -9.06
CA MET A 278 -19.15 6.23 -8.81
C MET A 278 -18.24 5.22 -9.50
N TYR A 279 -17.07 5.67 -9.92
CA TYR A 279 -16.02 4.80 -10.43
C TYR A 279 -14.68 5.11 -9.77
N SER A 280 -13.84 4.10 -9.57
CA SER A 280 -12.40 4.31 -9.48
C SER A 280 -11.85 4.72 -10.85
N SER A 281 -10.63 5.24 -10.90
CA SER A 281 -9.95 5.54 -12.16
C SER A 281 -9.86 4.30 -13.06
N GLU A 282 -9.61 3.11 -12.49
CA GLU A 282 -9.63 1.82 -13.21
C GLU A 282 -11.01 1.53 -13.80
N GLY A 283 -12.06 1.60 -12.97
CA GLY A 283 -13.43 1.32 -13.40
C GLY A 283 -13.91 2.29 -14.48
N PHE A 284 -13.52 3.56 -14.36
CA PHE A 284 -13.82 4.59 -15.34
C PHE A 284 -13.19 4.28 -16.70
N LEU A 285 -11.90 3.90 -16.75
CA LEU A 285 -11.23 3.56 -18.00
C LEU A 285 -11.78 2.28 -18.65
N LYS A 286 -12.07 1.24 -17.85
CA LYS A 286 -12.73 0.01 -18.34
C LYS A 286 -14.08 0.32 -18.98
N GLN A 287 -14.91 1.10 -18.30
CA GLN A 287 -16.21 1.50 -18.82
C GLN A 287 -16.09 2.45 -20.03
N ALA A 288 -15.09 3.33 -20.08
CA ALA A 288 -14.84 4.14 -21.27
C ALA A 288 -14.50 3.27 -22.50
N ASN A 289 -13.74 2.19 -22.31
CA ASN A 289 -13.49 1.22 -23.38
C ASN A 289 -14.76 0.49 -23.81
N GLU A 290 -15.56 -0.01 -22.86
CA GLU A 290 -16.80 -0.73 -23.16
C GLU A 290 -17.84 0.16 -23.85
N GLN A 291 -18.03 1.39 -23.38
CA GLN A 291 -19.09 2.28 -23.85
C GLN A 291 -18.70 3.10 -25.09
N LEU A 292 -17.43 3.47 -25.24
CA LEU A 292 -16.97 4.40 -26.29
C LEU A 292 -15.90 3.85 -27.21
N ASN A 293 -15.45 2.61 -27.01
CA ASN A 293 -14.25 2.09 -27.67
C ASN A 293 -13.08 3.08 -27.52
N ALA A 294 -12.81 3.48 -26.27
CA ALA A 294 -11.84 4.54 -25.97
C ALA A 294 -10.41 4.23 -26.41
N GLY A 295 -10.08 2.96 -26.67
CA GLY A 295 -8.77 2.54 -27.12
C GLY A 295 -7.71 2.62 -26.03
N VAL A 296 -8.15 2.59 -24.76
CA VAL A 296 -7.25 2.55 -23.59
C VAL A 296 -6.61 1.18 -23.54
N SER A 297 -5.28 1.13 -23.39
CA SER A 297 -4.53 -0.12 -23.34
C SER A 297 -4.71 -0.85 -22.01
N GLU A 298 -4.62 -2.18 -22.01
CA GLU A 298 -4.77 -2.98 -20.79
C GLU A 298 -3.66 -2.64 -19.78
N GLU A 299 -2.44 -2.36 -20.26
CA GLU A 299 -1.30 -1.91 -19.45
C GLU A 299 -1.62 -0.62 -18.68
N THR A 300 -2.38 0.29 -19.28
CA THR A 300 -2.81 1.54 -18.64
C THR A 300 -3.85 1.26 -17.56
N ILE A 301 -4.80 0.35 -17.81
CA ILE A 301 -5.79 -0.07 -16.83
C ILE A 301 -5.12 -0.75 -15.63
N GLU A 302 -4.14 -1.62 -15.88
CA GLU A 302 -3.37 -2.31 -14.85
C GLU A 302 -2.55 -1.32 -14.00
N GLU A 303 -1.85 -0.38 -14.63
CA GLU A 303 -1.07 0.64 -13.92
C GLU A 303 -1.97 1.52 -13.02
N VAL A 304 -3.12 1.95 -13.53
CA VAL A 304 -4.07 2.77 -12.78
C VAL A 304 -4.61 2.03 -11.55
N ARG A 305 -4.94 0.75 -11.71
CA ARG A 305 -5.31 -0.13 -10.60
C ARG A 305 -4.18 -0.24 -9.59
N ASP A 306 -2.96 -0.48 -10.05
CA ASP A 306 -1.83 -0.69 -9.17
C ASP A 306 -1.54 0.58 -8.37
N VAL A 307 -1.42 1.76 -8.99
CA VAL A 307 -1.19 3.03 -8.26
C VAL A 307 -2.31 3.36 -7.27
N SER A 308 -3.58 3.10 -7.59
CA SER A 308 -4.69 3.34 -6.64
C SER A 308 -4.63 2.40 -5.42
N THR A 309 -4.23 1.14 -5.62
CA THR A 309 -3.99 0.20 -4.51
C THR A 309 -2.70 0.52 -3.74
N LEU A 310 -1.66 1.01 -4.40
CA LEU A 310 -0.39 1.40 -3.80
C LEU A 310 -0.51 2.68 -2.96
N ALA A 311 -1.27 3.67 -3.45
CA ALA A 311 -1.58 4.89 -2.72
C ALA A 311 -2.35 4.62 -1.41
N SER A 312 -3.01 3.46 -1.32
CA SER A 312 -3.68 3.00 -0.09
C SER A 312 -2.86 2.00 0.74
N LYS A 313 -1.77 1.39 0.22
CA LYS A 313 -1.10 0.26 0.92
C LYS A 313 0.43 0.12 0.84
N ILE A 314 1.21 0.96 0.14
CA ILE A 314 2.67 0.75 0.11
C ILE A 314 3.44 1.85 0.84
N SER A 315 3.85 1.47 2.05
CA SER A 315 5.15 1.82 2.60
C SER A 315 6.20 0.90 1.95
N PHE A 316 7.44 1.38 1.84
CA PHE A 316 8.68 0.67 1.47
C PHE A 316 8.97 -0.71 2.16
N PRO A 317 8.26 -1.17 3.22
CA PRO A 317 8.40 -2.47 3.85
C PRO A 317 8.23 -3.72 2.99
N ALA A 318 7.60 -3.68 1.80
CA ALA A 318 7.45 -4.91 1.01
C ALA A 318 8.81 -5.38 0.41
N VAL A 319 9.59 -4.43 -0.11
CA VAL A 319 10.96 -4.68 -0.57
C VAL A 319 11.88 -4.96 0.62
N MET A 320 11.75 -4.20 1.71
CA MET A 320 12.48 -4.48 2.95
C MET A 320 12.07 -5.81 3.60
N SER A 321 10.86 -6.32 3.41
CA SER A 321 10.40 -7.62 3.92
C SER A 321 11.09 -8.77 3.20
N PHE A 322 11.39 -8.58 1.92
CA PHE A 322 12.19 -9.53 1.16
C PHE A 322 13.65 -9.57 1.66
N PHE A 323 14.23 -8.41 1.96
CA PHE A 323 15.57 -8.32 2.54
C PHE A 323 15.61 -8.68 4.03
N SER A 324 14.55 -8.41 4.81
CA SER A 324 14.48 -8.71 6.24
C SER A 324 14.50 -10.21 6.48
N LYS A 325 13.76 -10.99 5.68
CA LYS A 325 13.77 -12.46 5.78
C LYS A 325 15.17 -13.05 5.57
N SER A 326 15.93 -12.50 4.63
CA SER A 326 17.32 -12.93 4.39
C SER A 326 18.27 -12.52 5.52
N ILE A 327 18.07 -11.34 6.10
CA ILE A 327 18.87 -10.85 7.24
C ILE A 327 18.54 -11.64 8.51
N THR A 328 17.26 -11.83 8.86
CA THR A 328 16.82 -12.64 10.01
C THR A 328 17.42 -14.03 9.94
N ARG A 329 17.36 -14.66 8.77
CA ARG A 329 17.98 -15.98 8.56
C ARG A 329 19.48 -15.96 8.79
N LEU A 330 20.20 -14.97 8.26
CA LEU A 330 21.64 -14.85 8.46
C LEU A 330 22.02 -14.66 9.93
N LEU A 331 21.26 -13.83 10.66
CA LEU A 331 21.51 -13.56 12.09
C LEU A 331 21.24 -14.79 12.95
N VAL A 332 20.15 -15.51 12.67
CA VAL A 332 19.83 -16.79 13.34
C VAL A 332 20.87 -17.84 13.00
N LEU A 333 21.36 -17.92 11.75
CA LEU A 333 22.44 -18.83 11.37
C LEU A 333 23.74 -18.53 12.14
N ASN A 334 24.11 -17.26 12.26
CA ASN A 334 25.30 -16.86 13.01
C ASN A 334 25.16 -17.21 14.49
N TRP A 335 24.00 -16.96 15.09
CA TRP A 335 23.71 -17.37 16.46
C TRP A 335 23.72 -18.90 16.61
N LEU A 336 23.13 -19.66 15.69
CA LEU A 336 23.18 -21.12 15.72
C LEU A 336 24.62 -21.64 15.69
N LYS A 337 25.51 -21.02 14.91
CA LYS A 337 26.94 -21.37 14.89
C LYS A 337 27.67 -21.07 16.20
N THR A 338 27.12 -20.24 17.09
CA THR A 338 27.67 -20.06 18.45
C THR A 338 27.09 -21.06 19.45
N GLN A 339 25.94 -21.66 19.15
CA GLN A 339 25.28 -22.65 20.02
C GLN A 339 25.70 -24.09 19.73
N TYR A 340 26.16 -24.36 18.50
CA TYR A 340 26.51 -25.70 18.03
C TYR A 340 27.96 -25.71 17.54
N ASP A 341 28.76 -26.64 18.06
CA ASP A 341 30.14 -26.87 17.61
C ASP A 341 30.21 -27.60 16.24
N GLY A 342 29.08 -28.11 15.75
CA GLY A 342 28.92 -28.81 14.47
C GLY A 342 28.59 -27.91 13.28
N GLU A 343 28.64 -28.47 12.07
CA GLU A 343 28.33 -27.76 10.82
C GLU A 343 26.81 -27.49 10.70
N VAL A 344 26.39 -26.23 10.91
CA VAL A 344 25.02 -25.77 10.65
C VAL A 344 24.87 -25.44 9.16
N LYS A 345 24.04 -26.22 8.43
CA LYS A 345 23.77 -26.01 6.99
C LYS A 345 22.44 -25.29 6.79
N SER A 346 22.41 -24.29 5.90
CA SER A 346 21.21 -23.51 5.58
C SER A 346 20.51 -23.99 4.30
N SER A 347 19.22 -23.69 4.19
CA SER A 347 18.28 -24.24 3.20
C SER A 347 18.42 -23.78 1.74
N ILE A 348 19.55 -23.20 1.33
CA ILE A 348 19.85 -23.16 -0.12
C ILE A 348 20.01 -24.60 -0.66
N GLU A 349 20.33 -25.56 0.21
CA GLU A 349 20.61 -26.96 -0.16
C GLU A 349 19.55 -27.99 0.26
N THR A 350 18.58 -27.64 1.13
CA THR A 350 17.63 -28.61 1.72
C THR A 350 16.18 -28.13 1.69
N ILE A 351 15.32 -28.86 0.96
CA ILE A 351 13.90 -28.54 0.81
C ILE A 351 13.13 -29.02 2.05
N GLY A 352 12.62 -28.11 2.88
CA GLY A 352 11.59 -28.43 3.89
C GLY A 352 11.72 -27.71 5.23
N VAL A 353 12.95 -27.39 5.66
CA VAL A 353 13.29 -26.67 6.90
C VAL A 353 14.35 -25.60 6.62
N ASP A 354 14.58 -24.65 7.53
CA ASP A 354 15.53 -23.54 7.30
C ASP A 354 16.99 -23.92 7.57
N TYR A 355 17.25 -24.78 8.56
CA TYR A 355 18.60 -25.28 8.87
C TYR A 355 18.60 -26.75 9.29
N ILE A 356 19.74 -27.39 9.12
CA ILE A 356 20.05 -28.69 9.72
C ILE A 356 21.39 -28.61 10.45
N THR A 357 21.51 -29.28 11.59
CA THR A 357 22.77 -29.38 12.34
C THR A 357 22.91 -30.76 12.97
N ARG A 358 24.12 -31.06 13.45
CA ARG A 358 24.40 -32.21 14.30
C ARG A 358 25.04 -31.73 15.60
N LEU A 359 24.51 -32.23 16.71
CA LEU A 359 25.13 -32.12 18.03
C LEU A 359 25.45 -33.55 18.46
N ASP A 360 26.75 -33.86 18.56
CA ASP A 360 27.26 -35.22 18.73
C ASP A 360 26.73 -36.17 17.62
N GLU A 361 25.97 -37.21 18.00
CA GLU A 361 25.32 -38.16 17.09
C GLU A 361 23.86 -37.79 16.77
N ILE A 362 23.33 -36.71 17.35
CA ILE A 362 21.92 -36.31 17.21
C ILE A 362 21.78 -35.28 16.09
N SER A 363 21.01 -35.63 15.07
CA SER A 363 20.63 -34.76 13.97
C SER A 363 19.39 -33.92 14.29
N VAL A 364 19.47 -32.62 14.03
CA VAL A 364 18.41 -31.66 14.39
C VAL A 364 17.97 -30.89 13.15
N ALA A 365 16.66 -30.95 12.86
CA ALA A 365 16.01 -30.12 11.86
C ALA A 365 15.47 -28.85 12.51
N ILE A 366 15.89 -27.69 12.01
CA ILE A 366 15.56 -26.39 12.60
C ILE A 366 14.73 -25.58 11.62
N ASN A 367 13.58 -25.08 12.05
CA ASN A 367 12.71 -24.22 11.24
C ASN A 367 12.55 -22.85 11.89
N LEU A 368 12.72 -21.79 11.11
CA LEU A 368 12.59 -20.40 11.56
C LEU A 368 11.19 -19.88 11.24
N VAL A 369 10.54 -19.30 12.24
CA VAL A 369 9.21 -18.72 12.16
C VAL A 369 9.29 -17.26 12.60
N GLU A 370 9.02 -16.33 11.70
CA GLU A 370 8.90 -14.91 12.04
C GLU A 370 7.48 -14.63 12.54
N VAL A 371 7.36 -14.16 13.78
CA VAL A 371 6.08 -13.89 14.44
C VAL A 371 5.93 -12.39 14.61
N GLN A 372 4.97 -11.79 13.90
CA GLN A 372 4.75 -10.33 13.92
C GLN A 372 3.91 -9.88 15.12
N SER A 373 2.97 -10.72 15.57
CA SER A 373 2.11 -10.46 16.72
C SER A 373 1.65 -11.79 17.35
N PRO A 374 1.13 -11.78 18.59
CA PRO A 374 0.50 -12.95 19.20
C PRO A 374 -0.70 -13.47 18.39
N ASP A 375 -1.41 -12.57 17.69
CA ASP A 375 -2.60 -12.92 16.92
C ASP A 375 -2.28 -13.91 15.78
N GLY A 376 -2.91 -15.08 15.83
CA GLY A 376 -2.73 -16.12 14.81
C GLY A 376 -1.44 -16.93 14.92
N VAL A 377 -0.63 -16.72 15.98
CA VAL A 377 0.64 -17.45 16.20
C VAL A 377 0.44 -18.97 16.23
N ILE A 378 -0.68 -19.44 16.80
CA ILE A 378 -1.03 -20.87 16.87
C ILE A 378 -1.06 -21.48 15.46
N GLY A 379 -1.84 -20.88 14.54
CA GLY A 379 -1.98 -21.41 13.19
C GLY A 379 -0.67 -21.41 12.40
N LEU A 380 0.19 -20.44 12.65
CA LEU A 380 1.51 -20.33 12.01
C LEU A 380 2.50 -21.38 12.54
N VAL A 381 2.57 -21.52 13.87
CA VAL A 381 3.50 -22.43 14.55
C VAL A 381 3.08 -23.88 14.34
N SER A 382 1.79 -24.23 14.47
CA SER A 382 1.30 -25.60 14.23
C SER A 382 1.64 -26.09 12.82
N LYS A 383 1.43 -25.24 11.79
CA LYS A 383 1.78 -25.58 10.41
C LYS A 383 3.29 -25.81 10.25
N SER A 384 4.09 -25.01 10.92
CA SER A 384 5.56 -25.10 10.89
C SER A 384 6.07 -26.37 11.58
N ILE A 385 5.51 -26.72 12.75
CA ILE A 385 5.81 -27.97 13.46
C ILE A 385 5.48 -29.18 12.59
N VAL A 386 4.27 -29.25 12.03
CA VAL A 386 3.84 -30.38 11.18
C VAL A 386 4.76 -30.54 9.98
N LYS A 387 5.12 -29.43 9.32
CA LYS A 387 6.04 -29.44 8.16
C LYS A 387 7.44 -29.92 8.55
N ALA A 388 7.99 -29.41 9.65
CA ALA A 388 9.33 -29.76 10.11
C ALA A 388 9.43 -31.23 10.54
N HIS A 389 8.42 -31.77 11.24
CA HIS A 389 8.34 -33.18 11.60
C HIS A 389 8.15 -34.10 10.39
N HIS A 390 7.37 -33.68 9.39
CA HIS A 390 7.28 -34.42 8.14
C HIS A 390 8.64 -34.52 7.43
N PHE A 391 9.38 -33.42 7.37
CA PHE A 391 10.74 -33.40 6.83
C PHE A 391 11.70 -34.27 7.63
N ALA A 392 11.67 -34.15 8.97
CA ALA A 392 12.52 -34.91 9.87
C ALA A 392 12.32 -36.42 9.69
N LYS A 393 11.06 -36.88 9.65
CA LYS A 393 10.73 -38.28 9.41
C LYS A 393 11.23 -38.79 8.05
N LYS A 394 11.10 -37.99 7.00
CA LYS A 394 11.54 -38.36 5.64
C LYS A 394 13.07 -38.40 5.51
N SER A 395 13.76 -37.53 6.25
CA SER A 395 15.20 -37.31 6.14
C SER A 395 16.01 -38.01 7.24
N GLY A 396 15.35 -38.77 8.12
CA GLY A 396 15.99 -39.49 9.22
C GLY A 396 16.59 -38.58 10.29
N MET A 397 15.92 -37.46 10.61
CA MET A 397 16.38 -36.52 11.64
C MET A 397 15.85 -36.93 13.02
N ASP A 398 16.69 -36.82 14.05
CA ASP A 398 16.38 -37.28 15.41
C ASP A 398 15.50 -36.30 16.18
N LYS A 399 15.67 -34.99 15.93
CA LYS A 399 14.93 -33.92 16.63
C LYS A 399 14.47 -32.81 15.70
N VAL A 400 13.41 -32.13 16.12
CA VAL A 400 12.92 -30.89 15.51
C VAL A 400 13.02 -29.76 16.52
N ARG A 401 13.57 -28.62 16.09
CA ARG A 401 13.57 -27.37 16.85
C ARG A 401 12.91 -26.26 16.03
N LEU A 402 12.09 -25.44 16.66
CA LEU A 402 11.57 -24.22 16.08
C LEU A 402 12.25 -23.00 16.71
N ILE A 403 12.66 -22.07 15.87
CA ILE A 403 13.13 -20.75 16.30
C ILE A 403 12.05 -19.76 15.92
N LEU A 404 11.56 -19.01 16.90
CA LEU A 404 10.57 -17.96 16.73
C LEU A 404 11.26 -16.61 16.87
N GLN A 405 11.33 -15.85 15.79
CA GLN A 405 11.80 -14.47 15.86
C GLN A 405 10.61 -13.55 16.13
N VAL A 406 10.70 -12.74 17.18
CA VAL A 406 9.70 -11.74 17.56
C VAL A 406 10.25 -10.32 17.40
N PRO A 407 9.41 -9.33 17.05
CA PRO A 407 9.87 -7.95 16.83
C PRO A 407 10.22 -7.21 18.12
N GLN A 408 9.66 -7.64 19.25
CA GLN A 408 9.72 -6.96 20.54
C GLN A 408 9.84 -7.99 21.66
N VAL A 409 10.67 -7.70 22.67
CA VAL A 409 10.98 -8.62 23.78
C VAL A 409 9.74 -8.90 24.63
N GLU A 410 8.88 -7.89 24.76
CA GLU A 410 7.69 -7.88 25.60
C GLU A 410 6.66 -8.95 25.18
N VAL A 411 6.71 -9.37 23.92
CA VAL A 411 5.75 -10.32 23.32
C VAL A 411 6.15 -11.78 23.58
N ALA A 412 7.40 -12.05 23.97
CA ALA A 412 7.94 -13.40 24.12
C ALA A 412 7.20 -14.23 25.19
N SER A 413 6.90 -13.61 26.34
CA SER A 413 6.20 -14.28 27.46
C SER A 413 4.76 -14.66 27.09
N GLU A 414 4.06 -13.79 26.38
CA GLU A 414 2.69 -14.05 25.93
C GLU A 414 2.65 -15.20 24.91
N ILE A 415 3.54 -15.18 23.91
CA ILE A 415 3.65 -16.25 22.91
C ILE A 415 4.00 -17.58 23.58
N THR A 416 4.93 -17.60 24.53
CA THR A 416 5.30 -18.82 25.27
C THR A 416 4.09 -19.41 25.98
N ALA A 417 3.29 -18.59 26.66
CA ALA A 417 2.09 -19.02 27.38
C ALA A 417 1.02 -19.59 26.42
N ILE A 418 0.80 -18.91 25.28
CA ILE A 418 -0.14 -19.37 24.24
C ILE A 418 0.29 -20.73 23.69
N LEU A 419 1.55 -20.86 23.26
CA LEU A 419 2.04 -22.08 22.59
C LEU A 419 2.09 -23.27 23.55
N THR A 420 2.52 -23.07 24.80
CA THR A 420 2.56 -24.14 25.79
C THR A 420 1.16 -24.64 26.15
N ARG A 421 0.17 -23.75 26.20
CA ARG A 421 -1.22 -24.10 26.56
C ARG A 421 -1.96 -24.78 25.41
N GLU A 422 -1.79 -24.29 24.18
CA GLU A 422 -2.67 -24.62 23.06
C GLU A 422 -2.07 -25.70 22.13
N LEU A 423 -0.78 -26.01 22.23
CA LEU A 423 -0.09 -26.97 21.36
C LEU A 423 0.37 -28.24 22.09
N SER A 424 -0.29 -28.62 23.18
CA SER A 424 0.00 -29.86 23.91
C SER A 424 -0.16 -31.12 23.05
N ASP A 425 -1.07 -31.09 22.08
CA ASP A 425 -1.42 -32.28 21.27
C ASP A 425 -0.53 -32.49 20.04
N LEU A 426 0.50 -31.64 19.84
CA LEU A 426 1.46 -31.76 18.74
C LEU A 426 2.65 -32.63 19.11
N PRO A 427 3.47 -33.09 18.15
CA PRO A 427 4.70 -33.81 18.46
C PRO A 427 5.67 -32.97 19.30
N LEU A 428 6.36 -33.62 20.26
CA LEU A 428 7.36 -32.98 21.12
C LEU A 428 8.36 -32.17 20.28
N THR A 429 8.41 -30.87 20.54
CA THR A 429 9.22 -29.92 19.78
C THR A 429 9.82 -28.88 20.71
N GLU A 430 11.14 -28.68 20.60
CA GLU A 430 11.84 -27.61 21.30
C GLU A 430 11.62 -26.29 20.55
N CYS A 431 11.23 -25.25 21.27
CA CYS A 431 10.94 -23.93 20.75
C CYS A 431 11.87 -22.91 21.43
N THR A 432 12.50 -22.05 20.63
CA THR A 432 13.32 -20.94 21.12
C THR A 432 12.78 -19.64 20.57
N ILE A 433 12.37 -18.72 21.45
CA ILE A 433 12.00 -17.36 21.06
C ILE A 433 13.23 -16.46 21.21
N GLY A 434 13.48 -15.65 20.20
CA GLY A 434 14.48 -14.60 20.27
C GLY A 434 14.07 -13.35 19.51
N THR A 435 14.79 -12.26 19.76
CA THR A 435 14.62 -10.98 19.07
C THR A 435 15.90 -10.63 18.32
N ILE A 436 15.82 -9.64 17.43
CA ILE A 436 17.00 -9.06 16.80
C ILE A 436 17.26 -7.70 17.43
N SER A 437 18.39 -7.55 18.12
CA SER A 437 18.84 -6.31 18.75
C SER A 437 20.07 -5.75 18.01
N GLY A 438 20.33 -4.43 18.13
CA GLY A 438 21.45 -3.74 17.48
C GLY A 438 21.02 -2.47 16.72
N GLY A 439 21.76 -1.37 16.94
CA GLY A 439 21.31 0.03 16.84
C GLY A 439 21.16 0.69 15.47
N GLY A 440 20.49 1.84 15.51
CA GLY A 440 20.09 2.71 14.39
C GLY A 440 21.17 3.65 13.84
N ASP A 441 22.43 3.20 13.82
CA ASP A 441 23.52 3.87 13.10
C ASP A 441 24.44 2.85 12.44
N ILE A 442 25.06 3.22 11.31
CA ILE A 442 25.68 2.35 10.28
C ILE A 442 26.82 1.41 10.79
N ALA A 443 27.19 1.46 12.08
CA ALA A 443 28.31 0.71 12.65
C ALA A 443 27.94 -0.42 13.65
N SER A 444 26.70 -0.57 14.12
CA SER A 444 26.34 -1.69 15.01
C SER A 444 25.79 -2.90 14.25
N MET A 445 26.52 -4.02 14.26
CA MET A 445 26.00 -5.30 13.74
C MET A 445 24.78 -5.73 14.55
N LYS A 446 23.65 -5.95 13.87
CA LYS A 446 22.48 -6.61 14.46
C LYS A 446 22.85 -8.03 14.87
N VAL A 447 22.29 -8.52 15.97
CA VAL A 447 22.48 -9.89 16.47
C VAL A 447 21.13 -10.49 16.86
N PHE A 448 21.00 -11.82 16.73
CA PHE A 448 19.87 -12.54 17.30
C PHE A 448 20.15 -12.83 18.77
N GLU A 449 19.24 -12.39 19.65
CA GLU A 449 19.27 -12.62 21.08
C GLU A 449 18.21 -13.64 21.45
N GLU A 450 18.62 -14.77 22.02
CA GLU A 450 17.71 -15.72 22.64
C GLU A 450 17.06 -15.09 23.89
N LEU A 451 15.74 -15.20 23.98
CA LEU A 451 14.96 -14.71 25.11
C LEU A 451 14.47 -15.85 26.00
N VAL A 452 13.96 -16.93 25.39
CA VAL A 452 13.43 -18.08 26.12
C VAL A 452 13.44 -19.35 25.26
N THR A 453 13.77 -20.49 25.87
CA THR A 453 13.62 -21.82 25.27
C THR A 453 12.68 -22.68 26.12
N PHE A 454 11.78 -23.41 25.48
CA PHE A 454 10.76 -24.27 26.10
C PHE A 454 10.36 -25.40 25.16
N SER A 455 9.55 -26.35 25.62
CA SER A 455 9.02 -27.45 24.78
C SER A 455 7.51 -27.38 24.68
N VAL A 456 6.98 -27.76 23.52
CA VAL A 456 5.56 -28.00 23.28
C VAL A 456 5.35 -29.46 22.86
N GLY A 457 4.13 -29.99 23.00
CA GLY A 457 3.82 -31.36 22.59
C GLY A 457 4.18 -32.45 23.60
N SER A 458 4.08 -32.14 24.89
CA SER A 458 4.33 -33.05 26.02
C SER A 458 3.07 -33.67 26.58
#